data_AF-A0A1Q3L6Y8-F1
#
_entry.id   AF-A0A1Q3L6Y8-F1
#
_cell.length_a   1.000
_cell.length_b   1.000
_cell.length_c   1.000
_cell.angle_alpha   90.00
_cell.angle_beta   90.00
_cell.angle_gamma   90.00
#
_symmetry.space_group_name_H-M   'P 1'
#
loop_
_entity.id
_entity.type
_entity.pdbx_description
1 polymer ?
#
loop_
_entity_poly.entity_id
_entity_poly.type
_entity_poly.pdbx_seq_one_letter_code
_entity_poly.pdbx_strand_id
1 'polypeptide(L)'
;MSENAYKVEPDALDAASTDIANAKRAIDGHQQSLDRSTAELLTLWTGAASQAWGRTQHGWQGDLGEAMAAAAALSTAVRDAADAYRDADDAVSRAWSI
;
A
#
# COMPACT_ATOMS: atom_id res chain seq x y z
N MET A 1 12.45 -28.63 -18.24
CA MET A 1 11.41 -27.59 -18.39
C MET A 1 11.53 -26.72 -17.15
N SER A 2 11.84 -25.44 -17.31
CA SER A 2 12.09 -24.54 -16.18
C SER A 2 10.79 -24.35 -15.41
N GLU A 3 10.74 -24.89 -14.21
CA GLU A 3 9.67 -24.70 -13.25
C GLU A 3 9.72 -23.22 -12.81
N ASN A 4 9.08 -22.34 -13.58
CA ASN A 4 8.83 -20.94 -13.20
C ASN A 4 7.75 -20.93 -12.11
N ALA A 5 8.03 -21.59 -10.98
CA ALA A 5 7.26 -21.44 -9.77
C ALA A 5 7.67 -20.12 -9.13
N TYR A 6 7.18 -19.00 -9.67
CA TYR A 6 6.90 -17.84 -8.83
C TYR A 6 5.77 -18.27 -7.89
N LYS A 7 6.13 -19.06 -6.88
CA LYS A 7 5.20 -19.54 -5.87
C LYS A 7 4.96 -18.37 -4.94
N VAL A 8 4.07 -17.49 -5.38
CA VAL A 8 3.55 -16.43 -4.54
C VAL A 8 2.69 -17.11 -3.49
N GLU A 9 3.22 -17.26 -2.28
CA GLU A 9 2.47 -17.83 -1.16
C GLU A 9 1.35 -16.86 -0.76
N PRO A 10 0.08 -17.27 -0.83
CA PRO A 10 -1.02 -16.33 -0.60
C PRO A 10 -1.04 -15.80 0.84
N ASP A 11 -0.56 -16.58 1.80
CA ASP A 11 -0.33 -16.15 3.19
C ASP A 11 0.70 -15.01 3.27
N ALA A 12 1.77 -15.07 2.48
CA ALA A 12 2.76 -13.99 2.39
C ALA A 12 2.16 -12.73 1.79
N LEU A 13 1.15 -12.87 0.92
CA LEU A 13 0.44 -11.73 0.35
C LEU A 13 -0.53 -11.06 1.31
N ASP A 14 -1.27 -11.84 2.06
CA ASP A 14 -2.17 -11.32 3.09
C ASP A 14 -1.35 -10.63 4.20
N ALA A 15 -0.19 -11.18 4.56
CA ALA A 15 0.77 -10.53 5.45
C ALA A 15 1.25 -9.18 4.87
N ALA A 16 1.74 -9.15 3.63
CA ALA A 16 2.19 -7.92 2.99
C ALA A 16 1.07 -6.86 2.89
N SER A 17 -0.17 -7.29 2.62
CA SER A 17 -1.35 -6.42 2.56
C SER A 17 -1.65 -5.79 3.92
N THR A 18 -1.57 -6.60 4.97
CA THR A 18 -1.75 -6.16 6.37
C THR A 18 -0.65 -5.18 6.77
N ASP A 19 0.60 -5.44 6.38
CA ASP A 19 1.75 -4.57 6.65
C ASP A 19 1.61 -3.23 5.94
N ILE A 20 1.17 -3.20 4.68
CA ILE A 20 0.88 -1.96 3.95
C ILE A 20 -0.22 -1.15 4.66
N ALA A 21 -1.30 -1.80 5.10
CA ALA A 21 -2.38 -1.14 5.82
C ALA A 21 -1.93 -0.59 7.19
N ASN A 22 -1.06 -1.32 7.89
CA ASN A 22 -0.44 -0.88 9.15
C ASN A 22 0.49 0.31 8.92
N ALA A 23 1.34 0.25 7.89
CA ALA A 23 2.25 1.33 7.52
C ALA A 23 1.48 2.61 7.17
N LYS A 24 0.40 2.51 6.39
CA LYS A 24 -0.49 3.64 6.11
C LYS A 24 -1.01 4.28 7.39
N ARG A 25 -1.57 3.47 8.32
CA ARG A 25 -2.09 3.97 9.60
C ARG A 25 -1.00 4.67 10.43
N ALA A 26 0.20 4.12 10.46
CA ALA A 26 1.32 4.74 11.17
C ALA A 26 1.71 6.09 10.54
N ILE A 27 1.80 6.17 9.22
CA ILE A 27 2.11 7.40 8.48
C ILE A 27 1.04 8.48 8.72
N ASP A 28 -0.23 8.11 8.61
CA ASP A 28 -1.36 9.02 8.90
C ASP A 28 -1.26 9.55 10.35
N GLY A 29 -0.92 8.68 11.31
CA GLY A 29 -0.74 9.06 12.72
C GLY A 29 0.44 10.00 12.94
N HIS A 30 1.58 9.75 12.29
CA HIS A 30 2.74 10.64 12.34
C HIS A 30 2.43 12.00 11.71
N GLN A 31 1.68 12.05 10.60
CA GLN A 31 1.24 13.30 9.99
C GLN A 31 0.31 14.08 10.90
N GLN A 32 -0.71 13.45 11.50
CA GLN A 32 -1.56 14.15 12.47
C GLN A 32 -0.77 14.69 13.67
N SER A 33 0.27 13.99 14.10
CA SER A 33 1.16 14.45 15.16
C SER A 33 1.98 15.67 14.73
N LEU A 34 2.55 15.63 13.52
CA LEU A 34 3.26 16.76 12.91
C LEU A 34 2.36 17.96 12.69
N ASP A 35 1.13 17.77 12.22
CA ASP A 35 0.15 18.84 12.01
C ASP A 35 -0.19 19.52 13.33
N ARG A 36 -0.39 18.72 14.38
CA ARG A 36 -0.70 19.24 15.71
C ARG A 36 0.47 20.00 16.32
N SER A 37 1.71 19.51 16.16
CA SER A 37 2.91 20.17 16.68
C SER A 37 3.30 21.41 15.90
N THR A 38 3.03 21.43 14.59
CA THR A 38 3.31 22.58 13.73
C THR A 38 2.20 23.62 13.74
N ALA A 39 0.96 23.27 14.12
CA ALA A 39 -0.14 24.23 14.21
C ALA A 39 0.19 25.41 15.14
N GLU A 40 0.76 25.15 16.32
CA GLU A 40 1.18 26.21 17.24
C GLU A 40 2.32 27.07 16.64
N LEU A 41 3.29 26.44 15.98
CA LEU A 41 4.39 27.15 15.32
C LEU A 41 3.91 28.01 14.14
N LEU A 42 2.95 27.51 13.36
CA LEU A 42 2.38 28.17 12.19
C LEU A 42 1.53 29.39 12.55
N THR A 43 0.92 29.43 13.75
CA THR A 43 0.21 30.64 14.20
C THR A 43 1.14 31.85 14.38
N LEU A 44 2.42 31.61 14.67
CA LEU A 44 3.45 32.64 14.80
C LEU A 44 4.27 32.80 13.51
N TRP A 45 4.33 31.77 12.67
CA TRP A 45 5.09 31.74 11.42
C TRP A 45 4.22 32.03 10.20
N THR A 46 4.22 33.30 9.76
CA THR A 46 3.42 33.78 8.63
C THR A 46 4.28 34.14 7.40
N GLY A 47 3.64 34.30 6.25
CA GLY A 47 4.28 34.77 5.01
C GLY A 47 4.58 33.65 4.00
N ALA A 48 5.42 33.96 3.00
CA ALA A 48 5.66 33.08 1.86
C ALA A 48 6.25 31.71 2.27
N ALA A 49 7.03 31.66 3.34
CA ALA A 49 7.69 30.44 3.82
C ALA A 49 6.68 29.44 4.42
N SER A 50 5.73 29.88 5.24
CA SER A 50 4.70 28.99 5.79
C SER A 50 3.69 28.54 4.73
N GLN A 51 3.41 29.38 3.73
CA GLN A 51 2.63 28.96 2.57
C GLN A 51 3.36 27.92 1.71
N ALA A 52 4.68 28.07 1.52
CA ALA A 52 5.49 27.10 0.82
C ALA A 52 5.54 25.76 1.57
N TRP A 53 5.70 25.80 2.90
CA TRP A 53 5.58 24.63 3.76
C TRP A 53 4.23 23.93 3.56
N GLY A 54 3.11 24.65 3.68
CA GLY A 54 1.79 24.06 3.52
C GLY A 54 1.56 23.40 2.16
N ARG A 55 2.08 23.99 1.08
CA ARG A 55 2.01 23.39 -0.27
C ARG A 55 2.85 22.12 -0.37
N THR A 56 4.11 22.18 0.07
CA THR A 56 4.98 20.99 0.12
C THR A 56 4.33 19.92 0.97
N GLN A 57 3.71 20.31 2.08
CA GLN A 57 3.07 19.42 3.02
C GLN A 57 1.83 18.73 2.44
N HIS A 58 1.07 19.40 1.58
CA HIS A 58 -0.02 18.74 0.86
C HIS A 58 0.49 17.86 -0.27
N GLY A 59 1.58 18.25 -0.94
CA GLY A 59 2.20 17.48 -2.03
C GLY A 59 2.62 16.07 -1.60
N TRP A 60 3.55 15.95 -0.65
CA TRP A 60 4.00 14.63 -0.16
C TRP A 60 2.87 13.81 0.49
N GLN A 61 1.83 14.43 1.05
CA GLN A 61 0.63 13.73 1.53
C GLN A 61 -0.13 13.08 0.38
N GLY A 62 -0.31 13.81 -0.73
CA GLY A 62 -0.87 13.27 -1.97
C GLY A 62 -0.05 12.10 -2.51
N ASP A 63 1.26 12.30 -2.66
CA ASP A 63 2.19 11.28 -3.18
C ASP A 63 2.16 9.99 -2.33
N LEU A 64 2.11 10.12 -1.01
CA LEU A 64 1.97 9.00 -0.08
C LEU A 64 0.63 8.28 -0.24
N GLY A 65 -0.46 9.04 -0.40
CA GLY A 65 -1.78 8.47 -0.66
C GLY A 65 -1.81 7.65 -1.96
N GLU A 66 -1.22 8.18 -3.03
CA GLU A 66 -1.10 7.50 -4.32
C GLU A 66 -0.25 6.22 -4.22
N ALA A 67 0.90 6.28 -3.55
CA ALA A 67 1.77 5.13 -3.34
C ALA A 67 1.05 4.01 -2.56
N MET A 68 0.29 4.36 -1.52
CA MET A 68 -0.49 3.39 -0.75
C MET A 68 -1.65 2.79 -1.56
N ALA A 69 -2.30 3.59 -2.40
CA ALA A 69 -3.34 3.10 -3.31
C ALA A 69 -2.77 2.12 -4.35
N ALA A 70 -1.60 2.42 -4.92
CA ALA A 70 -0.90 1.52 -5.83
C ALA A 70 -0.49 0.22 -5.16
N ALA A 71 0.01 0.28 -3.92
CA ALA A 71 0.38 -0.91 -3.14
C ALA A 71 -0.84 -1.79 -2.83
N ALA A 72 -1.98 -1.20 -2.50
CA ALA A 72 -3.24 -1.92 -2.30
C ALA A 72 -3.73 -2.58 -3.61
N ALA A 73 -3.70 -1.85 -4.73
CA ALA A 73 -4.09 -2.39 -6.04
C ALA A 73 -3.19 -3.56 -6.47
N LEU A 74 -1.88 -3.46 -6.24
CA LEU A 74 -0.92 -4.54 -6.49
C LEU A 74 -1.24 -5.77 -5.63
N SER A 75 -1.53 -5.58 -4.35
CA SER A 75 -1.94 -6.66 -3.44
C SER A 75 -3.20 -7.38 -3.93
N THR A 76 -4.23 -6.65 -4.38
CA THR A 76 -5.43 -7.26 -4.96
C THR A 76 -5.11 -8.04 -6.22
N ALA A 77 -4.40 -7.43 -7.18
CA ALA A 77 -4.07 -8.06 -8.45
C ALA A 77 -3.27 -9.36 -8.28
N VAL A 78 -2.36 -9.39 -7.30
CA VAL A 78 -1.56 -10.58 -7.04
C VAL A 78 -2.37 -11.66 -6.30
N ARG A 79 -3.34 -11.31 -5.45
CA ARG A 79 -4.32 -12.27 -4.90
C ARG A 79 -5.17 -12.90 -5.98
N ASP A 80 -5.72 -12.08 -6.87
CA ASP A 80 -6.54 -12.56 -8.00
C ASP A 80 -5.73 -13.51 -8.90
N ALA A 81 -4.45 -13.20 -9.14
CA ALA A 81 -3.55 -14.07 -9.90
C ALA A 81 -3.27 -15.41 -9.19
N ALA A 82 -3.10 -15.40 -7.86
CA ALA A 82 -2.89 -16.61 -7.07
C ALA A 82 -4.13 -17.52 -7.07
N ASP A 83 -5.33 -16.94 -6.95
CA ASP A 83 -6.58 -17.69 -6.99
C ASP A 83 -6.84 -18.28 -8.38
N ALA A 84 -6.61 -17.50 -9.45
CA ALA A 84 -6.70 -18.02 -10.82
C ALA A 84 -5.73 -19.17 -11.08
N TYR A 85 -4.53 -19.14 -10.48
CA TYR A 85 -3.57 -20.23 -10.58
C TYR A 85 -4.06 -21.50 -9.88
N ARG A 86 -4.60 -21.38 -8.66
CA ARG A 86 -5.19 -22.52 -7.92
C ARG A 86 -6.37 -23.13 -8.67
N ASP A 87 -7.26 -22.31 -9.20
CA ASP A 87 -8.42 -22.77 -9.97
C ASP A 87 -7.99 -23.54 -11.22
N ALA A 88 -6.95 -23.07 -11.91
CA ALA A 88 -6.38 -23.76 -13.06
C ALA A 88 -5.74 -25.10 -12.67
N ASP A 89 -4.98 -25.15 -11.57
CA ASP A 89 -4.35 -26.37 -11.07
C ASP A 89 -5.40 -27.42 -10.65
N ASP A 90 -6.45 -26.99 -9.93
CA ASP A 90 -7.58 -27.83 -9.56
C ASP A 90 -8.35 -28.37 -10.77
N ALA A 91 -8.55 -27.54 -11.79
CA ALA A 91 -9.21 -27.96 -13.03
C ALA A 91 -8.38 -29.01 -13.79
N VAL A 92 -7.07 -28.82 -13.87
CA VAL A 92 -6.15 -29.81 -14.45
C VAL A 92 -6.18 -31.09 -13.61
N SER A 93 -6.04 -31.01 -12.30
CA SER A 93 -6.06 -32.19 -11.42
C SER A 93 -7.36 -33.00 -11.57
N ARG A 94 -8.53 -32.34 -11.68
CA ARG A 94 -9.81 -33.00 -11.97
C ARG A 94 -9.85 -33.67 -13.34
N ALA A 95 -9.32 -33.02 -14.37
CA ALA A 95 -9.31 -33.56 -15.74
C ALA A 95 -8.40 -34.80 -15.88
N TRP A 96 -7.35 -34.89 -15.08
CA TRP A 96 -6.38 -35.99 -15.10
C TRP A 96 -6.64 -37.08 -14.05
N SER A 97 -7.64 -36.88 -13.17
CA SER A 97 -8.11 -37.87 -12.20
C SER A 97 -9.24 -38.78 -12.74
N ILE A 98 -9.52 -38.70 -14.05
CA ILE A 98 -10.41 -39.57 -14.83
C ILE A 98 -9.54 -40.55 -15.63
#